data_AF-A0AAE6WLU6-F1
#
_entry.id   AF-A0AAE6WLU6-F1
#
_cell.length_a   1.000
_cell.length_b   1.000
_cell.length_c   1.000
_cell.angle_alpha   90.00
_cell.angle_beta   90.00
_cell.angle_gamma   90.00
#
_symmetry.space_group_name_H-M   'P 1'
#
loop_
_entity.id
_entity.type
_entity.pdbx_description
1 polymer ?
#
loop_
_entity_poly.entity_id
_entity_poly.type
_entity_poly.pdbx_seq_one_letter_code
_entity_poly.pdbx_strand_id
1 'polypeptide(L)'
;MGNHERCWQCGHKKCRCKKNNSKCKVKNKIKINVPTGAQGATGATGATGATGATGAPGATGATGATGGTGGAGATGATGATGATGATGATGASGGLLGFANIFDTTQQTLALNTAVTFNTNGIISPPTLVTHTPGTAPITINQTGTYLITYEVFPQQGTSAFALFNGLVQIPGSNFGAGSGNQTYSGQVITTFTAGDVLTLRNIDGNTVLQNSVSGAGPAVVSASLVIEKIA
;
A
#
# COMPACT_ATOMS: atom_id res chain seq x y z
N MET A 1 -17.75 -54.77 21.44
CA MET A 1 -17.94 -53.36 21.81
C MET A 1 -16.56 -52.76 22.06
N GLY A 2 -16.08 -51.70 21.43
CA GLY A 2 -16.80 -50.66 20.69
C GLY A 2 -15.94 -50.01 19.58
N ASN A 3 -16.66 -49.26 18.77
CA ASN A 3 -16.24 -48.67 17.51
C ASN A 3 -15.15 -47.62 17.69
N HIS A 4 -14.08 -47.73 16.91
CA HIS A 4 -13.18 -46.61 16.63
C HIS A 4 -13.86 -45.69 15.61
N GLU A 5 -14.71 -44.79 16.09
CA GLU A 5 -15.28 -43.72 15.29
C GLU A 5 -14.18 -42.73 14.92
N ARG A 6 -13.80 -42.76 13.64
CA ARG A 6 -12.89 -41.81 13.00
C ARG A 6 -13.53 -40.43 13.08
N CYS A 7 -12.94 -39.54 13.87
CA CYS A 7 -13.29 -38.13 13.94
C CYS A 7 -12.99 -37.47 12.58
N TRP A 8 -14.02 -37.36 11.74
CA TRP A 8 -13.94 -36.95 10.32
C TRP A 8 -13.87 -35.42 10.13
N GLN A 9 -13.49 -34.65 11.15
CA GLN A 9 -13.54 -33.17 11.10
C GLN A 9 -12.18 -32.46 11.12
N CYS A 10 -11.05 -33.17 11.15
CA CYS A 10 -9.73 -32.53 11.08
C CYS A 10 -8.88 -33.11 9.96
N GLY A 11 -8.96 -32.48 8.78
CA GLY A 11 -8.21 -32.84 7.57
C GLY A 11 -6.69 -32.61 7.61
N HIS A 12 -6.03 -32.52 8.77
CA HIS A 12 -4.56 -32.45 8.85
C HIS A 12 -3.97 -33.20 10.06
N LYS A 13 -2.86 -33.90 9.79
CA LYS A 13 -2.28 -35.05 10.55
C LYS A 13 -1.82 -34.84 12.00
N LYS A 14 -2.13 -33.78 12.75
CA LYS A 14 -1.60 -33.62 14.14
C LYS A 14 -2.52 -32.88 15.11
N CYS A 15 -3.67 -33.45 15.47
CA CYS A 15 -4.43 -33.01 16.65
C CYS A 15 -4.52 -34.16 17.69
N ARG A 16 -4.09 -33.92 18.94
CA ARG A 16 -4.40 -34.79 20.08
C ARG A 16 -5.59 -34.21 20.85
N CYS A 17 -6.69 -34.95 20.94
CA CYS A 17 -7.81 -34.63 21.84
C CYS A 17 -7.59 -35.27 23.22
N LYS A 18 -7.81 -34.53 24.31
CA LYS A 18 -7.91 -35.10 25.67
C LYS A 18 -9.32 -35.64 25.87
N LYS A 19 -9.43 -36.84 26.44
CA LYS A 19 -10.65 -37.68 26.43
C LYS A 19 -11.94 -37.06 27.00
N ASN A 20 -11.93 -35.96 27.77
CA ASN A 20 -13.13 -35.46 28.46
C ASN A 20 -13.40 -33.94 28.35
N ASN A 21 -13.16 -33.29 27.21
CA ASN A 21 -13.61 -31.89 27.03
C ASN A 21 -13.88 -31.55 25.56
N SER A 22 -15.13 -31.18 25.23
CA SER A 22 -15.63 -30.89 23.88
C SER A 22 -15.09 -29.59 23.24
N LYS A 23 -14.06 -28.97 23.82
CA LYS A 23 -13.46 -27.74 23.28
C LYS A 23 -12.08 -28.05 22.70
N CYS A 24 -12.05 -28.38 21.41
CA CYS A 24 -10.82 -28.37 20.64
C CYS A 24 -10.40 -26.89 20.47
N LYS A 25 -9.45 -26.42 21.31
CA LYS A 25 -8.90 -25.08 21.14
C LYS A 25 -7.98 -25.08 19.92
N VAL A 26 -8.50 -24.61 18.78
CA VAL A 26 -7.66 -24.23 17.65
C VAL A 26 -6.81 -23.05 18.12
N LYS A 27 -5.51 -23.27 18.34
CA LYS A 27 -4.56 -22.16 18.46
C LYS A 27 -4.36 -21.62 17.05
N ASN A 28 -5.33 -20.85 16.54
CA ASN A 28 -5.15 -20.13 15.30
C ASN A 28 -4.31 -18.88 15.59
N LYS A 29 -3.00 -19.09 15.80
CA LYS A 29 -2.03 -18.01 15.64
C LYS A 29 -1.73 -17.95 14.15
N ILE A 30 -2.53 -17.19 13.39
CA ILE A 30 -2.09 -16.71 12.09
C ILE A 30 -0.85 -15.85 12.37
N LYS A 31 0.33 -16.39 12.07
CA LYS A 31 1.53 -15.56 11.97
C LYS A 31 1.46 -14.89 10.60
N ILE A 32 0.93 -13.68 10.55
CA ILE A 32 1.12 -12.82 9.38
C ILE A 32 2.58 -12.37 9.44
N ASN A 33 3.45 -13.05 8.70
CA ASN A 33 4.82 -12.60 8.51
C ASN A 33 4.82 -11.59 7.37
N VAL A 34 4.45 -10.34 7.66
CA VAL A 34 4.63 -9.25 6.70
C VAL A 34 6.15 -9.08 6.55
N PRO A 35 6.74 -9.28 5.36
CA PRO A 35 8.14 -8.95 5.15
C PRO A 35 8.30 -7.46 5.45
N THR A 36 9.18 -7.11 6.39
CA THR A 36 9.62 -5.73 6.56
C THR A 36 10.21 -5.29 5.23
N GLY A 37 9.58 -4.32 4.55
CA GLY A 37 10.12 -3.77 3.31
C GLY A 37 11.56 -3.31 3.54
N ALA A 38 12.43 -3.56 2.57
CA ALA A 38 13.83 -3.15 2.66
C ALA A 38 13.90 -1.64 2.99
N GLN A 39 14.77 -1.27 3.93
CA GLN A 39 15.04 0.13 4.24
C GLN A 39 15.40 0.86 2.95
N GLY A 40 14.66 1.94 2.62
CA GLY A 40 14.97 2.78 1.47
C GLY A 40 16.40 3.30 1.57
N ALA A 41 17.12 3.30 0.45
CA ALA A 41 18.51 3.75 0.40
C ALA A 41 18.64 5.17 0.98
N THR A 42 19.63 5.39 1.85
CA THR A 42 19.99 6.73 2.31
C THR A 42 20.29 7.62 1.10
N GLY A 43 19.63 8.78 1.01
CA GLY A 43 19.88 9.74 -0.05
C GLY A 43 21.36 10.14 -0.10
N ALA A 44 21.91 10.35 -1.31
CA ALA A 44 23.31 10.72 -1.49
C ALA A 44 23.66 12.00 -0.71
N THR A 45 24.83 12.02 -0.06
CA THR A 45 25.39 13.23 0.56
C THR A 45 25.55 14.32 -0.51
N GLY A 46 25.03 15.52 -0.25
CA GLY A 46 25.19 16.66 -1.15
C GLY A 46 26.67 16.98 -1.41
N ALA A 47 27.00 17.45 -2.61
CA ALA A 47 28.38 17.76 -3.00
C ALA A 47 29.02 18.81 -2.05
N THR A 48 30.30 18.61 -1.72
CA THR A 48 31.10 19.61 -1.00
C THR A 48 31.17 20.91 -1.81
N GLY A 49 30.82 22.04 -1.19
CA GLY A 49 30.92 23.35 -1.84
C GLY A 49 32.34 23.66 -2.29
N ALA A 50 32.48 24.39 -3.41
CA ALA A 50 33.78 24.73 -3.98
C ALA A 50 34.66 25.52 -3.00
N THR A 51 35.98 25.26 -3.00
CA THR A 51 36.96 26.06 -2.27
C THR A 51 36.93 27.50 -2.78
N GLY A 52 36.77 28.48 -1.88
CA GLY A 52 36.79 29.90 -2.24
C GLY A 52 38.11 30.32 -2.90
N ALA A 53 38.03 31.32 -3.80
CA ALA A 53 39.18 31.82 -4.55
C ALA A 53 40.32 32.31 -3.63
N THR A 54 41.57 32.04 -4.02
CA THR A 54 42.76 32.59 -3.35
C THR A 54 42.74 34.12 -3.45
N GLY A 55 42.89 34.83 -2.32
CA GLY A 55 42.94 36.30 -2.30
C GLY A 55 44.09 36.87 -3.13
N ALA A 56 43.90 38.06 -3.69
CA ALA A 56 44.91 38.74 -4.52
C ALA A 56 46.22 38.99 -3.74
N PRO A 57 47.39 38.95 -4.40
CA PRO A 57 48.68 39.30 -3.78
C PRO A 57 48.64 40.71 -3.16
N GLY A 58 49.20 40.86 -1.95
CA GLY A 58 49.30 42.16 -1.28
C GLY A 58 50.16 43.15 -2.08
N ALA A 59 49.86 44.45 -1.97
CA ALA A 59 50.58 45.51 -2.68
C ALA A 59 52.07 45.51 -2.32
N THR A 60 52.93 45.59 -3.33
CA THR A 60 54.38 45.76 -3.16
C THR A 60 54.65 47.08 -2.43
N GLY A 61 55.39 47.03 -1.32
CA GLY A 61 55.75 48.23 -0.55
C GLY A 61 56.56 49.22 -1.39
N ALA A 62 56.34 50.52 -1.17
CA ALA A 62 57.04 51.58 -1.90
C ALA A 62 58.57 51.47 -1.71
N THR A 63 59.32 51.59 -2.81
CA THR A 63 60.79 51.61 -2.77
C THR A 63 61.27 52.87 -2.05
N GLY A 64 61.78 52.72 -0.83
CA GLY A 64 62.45 53.80 -0.11
C GLY A 64 63.86 54.02 -0.64
N ALA A 65 64.24 55.27 -0.90
CA ALA A 65 65.63 55.65 -1.15
C ALA A 65 66.46 55.34 0.10
N THR A 66 67.35 54.34 -0.03
CA THR A 66 68.43 54.04 0.92
C THR A 66 68.01 53.76 2.36
N GLY A 67 67.64 52.51 2.66
CA GLY A 67 67.58 51.99 4.03
C GLY A 67 66.48 50.96 4.26
N GLY A 68 66.87 49.70 4.49
CA GLY A 68 65.99 48.62 4.94
C GLY A 68 65.27 47.87 3.82
N THR A 69 65.56 46.58 3.68
CA THR A 69 64.77 45.64 2.87
C THR A 69 63.31 45.71 3.34
N GLY A 70 62.39 46.14 2.46
CA GLY A 70 60.96 46.19 2.79
C GLY A 70 60.45 44.79 3.17
N GLY A 71 59.78 44.67 4.31
CA GLY A 71 59.28 43.40 4.82
C GLY A 71 58.33 42.70 3.85
N ALA A 72 58.28 41.36 3.92
CA ALA A 72 57.40 40.54 3.09
C ALA A 72 55.93 40.97 3.25
N GLY A 73 55.20 41.10 2.14
CA GLY A 73 53.79 41.46 2.13
C GLY A 73 52.93 40.44 2.88
N ALA A 74 51.89 40.91 3.56
CA ALA A 74 50.99 40.05 4.35
C ALA A 74 50.30 39.00 3.47
N THR A 75 50.29 37.74 3.93
CA THR A 75 49.53 36.65 3.30
C THR A 75 48.04 36.97 3.30
N GLY A 76 47.38 36.91 2.13
CA GLY A 76 45.95 37.17 2.00
C GLY A 76 45.10 36.18 2.79
N ALA A 77 43.94 36.63 3.27
CA ALA A 77 43.05 35.82 4.09
C ALA A 77 42.55 34.58 3.36
N THR A 78 42.55 33.43 4.04
CA THR A 78 41.95 32.18 3.54
C THR A 78 40.44 32.40 3.35
N GLY A 79 39.94 32.09 2.15
CA GLY A 79 38.50 32.19 1.85
C GLY A 79 37.66 31.27 2.74
N ALA A 80 36.44 31.69 3.06
CA ALA A 80 35.54 30.94 3.93
C ALA A 80 35.21 29.56 3.35
N THR A 81 35.16 28.54 4.21
CA THR A 81 34.67 27.20 3.85
C THR A 81 33.23 27.29 3.38
N GLY A 82 32.94 26.76 2.19
CA GLY A 82 31.58 26.69 1.65
C GLY A 82 30.63 25.87 2.55
N ALA A 83 29.35 26.25 2.59
CA ALA A 83 28.36 25.57 3.41
C ALA A 83 28.21 24.09 3.02
N THR A 84 28.09 23.22 4.03
CA THR A 84 27.73 21.81 3.84
C THR A 84 26.37 21.73 3.15
N GLY A 85 26.28 20.99 2.04
CA GLY A 85 25.01 20.75 1.35
C GLY A 85 23.97 20.07 2.24
N ALA A 86 22.69 20.35 2.03
CA ALA A 86 21.62 19.76 2.82
C ALA A 86 21.64 18.23 2.72
N THR A 87 21.44 17.55 3.84
CA THR A 87 21.21 16.10 3.89
C THR A 87 20.03 15.75 2.99
N GLY A 88 20.22 14.82 2.04
CA GLY A 88 19.13 14.33 1.18
C GLY A 88 17.98 13.73 2.01
N ALA A 89 16.75 13.87 1.54
CA ALA A 89 15.59 13.33 2.22
C ALA A 89 15.74 11.81 2.44
N THR A 90 15.48 11.34 3.67
CA THR A 90 15.36 9.91 3.95
C THR A 90 14.25 9.32 3.08
N GLY A 91 14.56 8.30 2.29
CA GLY A 91 13.55 7.60 1.48
C GLY A 91 12.43 7.06 2.37
N ALA A 92 11.18 7.19 1.93
CA ALA A 92 10.02 6.66 2.66
C ALA A 92 10.27 5.19 3.01
N SER A 93 10.14 4.84 4.29
CA SER A 93 10.21 3.44 4.74
C SER A 93 9.12 2.68 4.01
N GLY A 94 9.48 1.68 3.18
CA GLY A 94 8.54 0.89 2.37
C GLY A 94 7.69 -0.08 3.20
N GLY A 95 7.04 0.42 4.24
CA GLY A 95 6.18 -0.33 5.15
C GLY A 95 4.71 -0.06 4.86
N LEU A 96 3.91 -1.12 4.90
CA LEU A 96 2.45 -1.03 4.93
C LEU A 96 2.02 -0.17 6.14
N LEU A 97 1.49 1.02 5.88
CA LEU A 97 1.06 1.99 6.89
C LEU A 97 -0.36 1.71 7.39
N GLY A 98 -1.14 0.98 6.59
CA GLY A 98 -2.47 0.56 6.95
C GLY A 98 -3.02 -0.47 5.97
N PHE A 99 -3.90 -1.33 6.47
CA PHE A 99 -4.56 -2.40 5.74
C PHE A 99 -6.06 -2.39 6.04
N ALA A 100 -6.90 -2.50 5.03
CA ALA A 100 -8.31 -2.80 5.18
C ALA A 100 -8.75 -3.88 4.19
N ASN A 101 -9.54 -4.84 4.67
CA ASN A 101 -10.17 -5.87 3.86
C ASN A 101 -11.69 -5.78 4.05
N ILE A 102 -12.41 -5.57 2.97
CA ILE A 102 -13.87 -5.40 2.93
C ILE A 102 -14.39 -6.35 1.86
N PHE A 103 -15.40 -7.15 2.16
CA PHE A 103 -15.86 -8.19 1.26
C PHE A 103 -17.36 -8.43 1.36
N ASP A 104 -17.90 -9.04 0.31
CA ASP A 104 -19.28 -9.47 0.22
C ASP A 104 -19.38 -10.98 0.12
N THR A 105 -20.37 -11.54 0.81
CA THR A 105 -20.64 -12.98 0.85
C THR A 105 -21.99 -13.33 0.25
N THR A 106 -22.61 -12.40 -0.48
CA THR A 106 -23.95 -12.57 -1.05
C THR A 106 -23.93 -12.44 -2.55
N GLN A 107 -24.88 -13.09 -3.22
CA GLN A 107 -25.06 -12.90 -4.65
C GLN A 107 -25.61 -11.49 -4.92
N GLN A 108 -25.07 -10.79 -5.92
CA GLN A 108 -25.52 -9.46 -6.30
C GLN A 108 -25.82 -9.41 -7.80
N THR A 109 -26.91 -8.76 -8.19
CA THR A 109 -27.20 -8.47 -9.60
C THR A 109 -26.87 -7.00 -9.87
N LEU A 110 -25.97 -6.75 -10.81
CA LEU A 110 -25.42 -5.42 -11.08
C LEU A 110 -25.71 -5.04 -12.53
N ALA A 111 -26.44 -3.94 -12.72
CA ALA A 111 -26.55 -3.31 -14.03
C ALA A 111 -25.28 -2.51 -14.35
N LEU A 112 -25.17 -2.04 -15.60
CA LEU A 112 -24.11 -1.11 -16.01
C LEU A 112 -24.03 0.10 -15.06
N ASN A 113 -22.82 0.49 -14.69
CA ASN A 113 -22.48 1.59 -13.79
C ASN A 113 -23.02 1.46 -12.35
N THR A 114 -23.49 0.27 -11.96
CA THR A 114 -23.95 0.02 -10.59
C THR A 114 -22.74 -0.31 -9.69
N ALA A 115 -22.73 0.26 -8.49
CA ALA A 115 -21.69 0.00 -7.51
C ALA A 115 -21.92 -1.34 -6.81
N VAL A 116 -20.83 -2.07 -6.58
CA VAL A 116 -20.80 -3.29 -5.77
C VAL A 116 -21.01 -2.89 -4.31
N THR A 117 -21.90 -3.60 -3.60
CA THR A 117 -22.06 -3.43 -2.16
C THR A 117 -21.23 -4.48 -1.41
N PHE A 118 -20.86 -4.18 -0.17
CA PHE A 118 -20.10 -5.12 0.66
C PHE A 118 -20.79 -5.32 2.00
N ASN A 119 -21.08 -6.56 2.36
CA ASN A 119 -21.79 -6.88 3.60
C ASN A 119 -20.90 -7.14 4.82
N THR A 120 -19.57 -7.17 4.67
CA THR A 120 -18.66 -7.52 5.76
C THR A 120 -17.41 -6.64 5.79
N ASN A 121 -17.11 -6.10 6.97
CA ASN A 121 -15.80 -5.52 7.29
C ASN A 121 -14.90 -6.61 7.86
N GLY A 122 -13.83 -6.93 7.16
CA GLY A 122 -12.74 -7.76 7.67
C GLY A 122 -11.81 -6.97 8.58
N ILE A 123 -10.52 -7.24 8.48
CA ILE A 123 -9.51 -6.50 9.26
C ILE A 123 -9.40 -5.08 8.70
N ILE A 124 -9.49 -4.09 9.58
CA ILE A 124 -9.19 -2.68 9.30
C ILE A 124 -8.19 -2.20 10.36
N SER A 125 -6.98 -1.87 9.92
CA SER A 125 -5.88 -1.47 10.80
C SER A 125 -5.01 -0.38 10.13
N PRO A 126 -4.88 0.81 10.73
CA PRO A 126 -5.58 1.25 11.93
C PRO A 126 -7.10 1.37 11.66
N PRO A 127 -7.96 1.34 12.69
CA PRO A 127 -9.40 1.55 12.54
C PRO A 127 -9.75 2.90 11.88
N THR A 128 -8.83 3.85 11.94
CA THR A 128 -8.93 5.17 11.31
C THR A 128 -8.51 5.19 9.85
N LEU A 129 -8.22 4.04 9.22
CA LEU A 129 -7.78 4.01 7.82
C LEU A 129 -8.94 4.29 6.86
N VAL A 130 -10.05 3.59 7.06
CA VAL A 130 -11.27 3.69 6.25
C VAL A 130 -12.51 3.55 7.12
N THR A 131 -13.62 4.13 6.66
CA THR A 131 -14.96 3.92 7.22
C THR A 131 -15.82 3.25 6.17
N HIS A 132 -16.51 2.17 6.55
CA HIS A 132 -17.46 1.50 5.68
C HIS A 132 -18.63 0.96 6.51
N THR A 133 -19.85 1.20 6.02
CA THR A 133 -21.08 0.66 6.59
C THR A 133 -21.44 -0.63 5.87
N PRO A 134 -21.42 -1.80 6.55
CA PRO A 134 -21.82 -3.07 5.94
C PRO A 134 -23.21 -3.00 5.28
N GLY A 135 -23.32 -3.60 4.10
CA GLY A 135 -24.50 -3.58 3.24
C GLY A 135 -24.55 -2.40 2.27
N THR A 136 -23.53 -1.55 2.25
CA THR A 136 -23.46 -0.37 1.37
C THR A 136 -22.29 -0.49 0.39
N ALA A 137 -22.27 0.37 -0.63
CA ALA A 137 -21.17 0.46 -1.59
C ALA A 137 -20.04 1.46 -1.23
N PRO A 138 -20.31 2.64 -0.65
CA PRO A 138 -19.27 3.66 -0.45
C PRO A 138 -18.34 3.30 0.70
N ILE A 139 -17.03 3.43 0.45
CA ILE A 139 -15.97 3.29 1.44
C ILE A 139 -15.26 4.63 1.55
N THR A 140 -15.32 5.27 2.71
CA THR A 140 -14.65 6.55 2.94
C THR A 140 -13.20 6.30 3.34
N ILE A 141 -12.26 6.92 2.61
CA ILE A 141 -10.84 6.94 2.96
C ILE A 141 -10.64 8.06 3.98
N ASN A 142 -10.14 7.73 5.17
CA ASN A 142 -10.04 8.69 6.28
C ASN A 142 -8.65 9.33 6.43
N GLN A 143 -7.68 8.89 5.63
CA GLN A 143 -6.31 9.38 5.69
C GLN A 143 -5.84 9.76 4.29
N THR A 144 -5.19 10.90 4.17
CA THR A 144 -4.50 11.24 2.92
C THR A 144 -3.29 10.34 2.75
N GLY A 145 -3.03 9.91 1.52
CA GLY A 145 -1.86 9.10 1.18
C GLY A 145 -1.94 8.43 -0.18
N THR A 146 -0.93 7.63 -0.48
CA THR A 146 -0.89 6.72 -1.63
C THR A 146 -1.32 5.33 -1.19
N TYR A 147 -2.17 4.72 -2.00
CA TYR A 147 -2.78 3.44 -1.71
C TYR A 147 -2.58 2.47 -2.86
N LEU A 148 -2.25 1.22 -2.51
CA LEU A 148 -2.43 0.06 -3.37
C LEU A 148 -3.82 -0.51 -3.11
N ILE A 149 -4.65 -0.54 -4.13
CA ILE A 149 -5.99 -1.12 -4.06
C ILE A 149 -6.01 -2.36 -4.93
N THR A 150 -6.40 -3.48 -4.34
CA THR A 150 -6.65 -4.73 -5.05
C THR A 150 -8.10 -5.12 -4.85
N TYR A 151 -8.81 -5.47 -5.91
CA TYR A 151 -10.15 -6.03 -5.80
C TYR A 151 -10.23 -7.37 -6.51
N GLU A 152 -11.15 -8.21 -6.05
CA GLU A 152 -11.50 -9.47 -6.69
C GLU A 152 -13.02 -9.58 -6.77
N VAL A 153 -13.54 -10.01 -7.91
CA VAL A 153 -14.97 -10.25 -8.13
C VAL A 153 -15.18 -11.55 -8.89
N PHE A 154 -16.34 -12.16 -8.68
CA PHE A 154 -16.72 -13.45 -9.29
C PHE A 154 -18.00 -13.30 -10.11
N PRO A 155 -17.95 -12.68 -11.29
CA PRO A 155 -19.11 -12.56 -12.17
C PRO A 155 -19.52 -13.92 -12.74
N GLN A 156 -20.82 -14.13 -12.88
CA GLN A 156 -21.43 -15.21 -13.64
C GLN A 156 -21.36 -14.90 -15.14
N GLN A 157 -21.22 -15.93 -15.98
CA GLN A 157 -21.12 -15.88 -17.45
C GLN A 157 -21.57 -14.57 -18.14
N GLY A 158 -20.65 -14.01 -18.92
CA GLY A 158 -20.85 -12.83 -19.77
C GLY A 158 -19.52 -12.09 -19.92
N THR A 159 -19.45 -11.06 -20.78
CA THR A 159 -18.39 -10.05 -20.62
C THR A 159 -18.73 -9.23 -19.39
N SER A 160 -17.76 -9.03 -18.51
CA SER A 160 -17.91 -8.13 -17.38
C SER A 160 -16.60 -7.41 -17.15
N ALA A 161 -16.69 -6.13 -16.88
CA ALA A 161 -15.55 -5.31 -16.52
C ALA A 161 -15.91 -4.47 -15.31
N PHE A 162 -14.93 -4.28 -14.43
CA PHE A 162 -15.08 -3.50 -13.22
C PHE A 162 -14.00 -2.43 -13.18
N ALA A 163 -14.30 -1.33 -12.52
CA ALA A 163 -13.34 -0.29 -12.23
C ALA A 163 -13.61 0.37 -10.88
N LEU A 164 -12.56 0.97 -10.33
CA LEU A 164 -12.64 1.74 -9.10
C LEU A 164 -12.94 3.20 -9.43
N PHE A 165 -13.70 3.85 -8.55
CA PHE A 165 -14.09 5.25 -8.68
C PHE A 165 -13.80 5.98 -7.37
N ASN A 166 -13.31 7.21 -7.48
CA ASN A 166 -13.30 8.19 -6.40
C ASN A 166 -14.47 9.16 -6.62
N GLY A 167 -15.52 9.01 -5.82
CA GLY A 167 -16.81 9.64 -6.06
C GLY A 167 -17.40 9.19 -7.41
N LEU A 168 -17.49 10.11 -8.37
CA LEU A 168 -17.98 9.84 -9.72
C LEU A 168 -16.86 9.69 -10.76
N VAL A 169 -15.61 9.92 -10.38
CA VAL A 169 -14.46 9.89 -11.30
C VAL A 169 -13.82 8.51 -11.26
N GLN A 170 -13.71 7.88 -12.41
CA GLN A 170 -13.03 6.59 -12.54
C GLN A 170 -11.53 6.76 -12.28
N ILE A 171 -10.95 5.84 -11.50
CA ILE A 171 -9.52 5.82 -11.21
C ILE A 171 -8.80 5.22 -12.44
N PRO A 172 -7.89 5.97 -13.10
CA PRO A 172 -7.21 5.48 -14.30
C PRO A 172 -6.43 4.19 -14.03
N GLY A 173 -6.47 3.25 -14.97
CA GLY A 173 -5.78 1.95 -14.85
C GLY A 173 -6.44 0.97 -13.88
N SER A 174 -7.61 1.29 -13.32
CA SER A 174 -8.37 0.37 -12.47
C SER A 174 -9.36 -0.52 -13.22
N ASN A 175 -9.40 -0.45 -14.55
CA ASN A 175 -10.34 -1.17 -15.39
C ASN A 175 -9.82 -2.59 -15.64
N PHE A 176 -10.47 -3.58 -15.04
CA PHE A 176 -10.17 -4.99 -15.28
C PHE A 176 -11.43 -5.78 -15.59
N GLY A 177 -11.34 -6.61 -16.62
CA GLY A 177 -12.36 -7.55 -17.08
C GLY A 177 -11.76 -8.47 -18.12
N ALA A 178 -12.12 -9.76 -18.12
CA ALA A 178 -11.55 -10.72 -19.05
C ALA A 178 -12.55 -11.80 -19.47
N GLY A 179 -12.91 -11.82 -20.76
CA GLY A 179 -13.55 -12.97 -21.43
C GLY A 179 -14.87 -13.45 -20.81
N SER A 180 -15.42 -14.53 -21.37
CA SER A 180 -16.65 -15.17 -20.90
C SER A 180 -16.35 -16.32 -19.94
N GLY A 181 -17.10 -16.44 -18.86
CA GLY A 181 -17.12 -17.64 -18.01
C GLY A 181 -17.24 -17.31 -16.52
N ASN A 182 -17.39 -18.33 -15.69
CA ASN A 182 -17.38 -18.21 -14.23
C ASN A 182 -15.92 -18.24 -13.72
N GLN A 183 -15.26 -17.09 -13.73
CA GLN A 183 -13.87 -16.93 -13.29
C GLN A 183 -13.68 -15.72 -12.38
N THR A 184 -12.61 -15.72 -11.59
CA THR A 184 -12.22 -14.58 -10.75
C THR A 184 -11.65 -13.47 -11.61
N TYR A 185 -12.18 -12.25 -11.47
CA TYR A 185 -11.58 -11.06 -12.05
C TYR A 185 -10.92 -10.26 -10.94
N SER A 186 -9.60 -10.11 -11.05
CA SER A 186 -8.80 -9.35 -10.11
C SER A 186 -8.28 -8.09 -10.78
N GLY A 187 -8.38 -6.97 -10.08
CA GLY A 187 -7.84 -5.69 -10.53
C GLY A 187 -6.96 -5.07 -9.46
N GLN A 188 -5.95 -4.34 -9.88
CA GLN A 188 -4.99 -3.70 -8.99
C GLN A 188 -4.61 -2.32 -9.51
N VAL A 189 -4.57 -1.32 -8.63
CA VAL A 189 -4.15 0.03 -8.97
C VAL A 189 -3.43 0.71 -7.81
N ILE A 190 -2.46 1.55 -8.12
CA ILE A 190 -1.86 2.48 -7.16
C ILE A 190 -2.41 3.87 -7.46
N THR A 191 -2.96 4.53 -6.45
CA THR A 191 -3.53 5.87 -6.58
C THR A 191 -3.42 6.65 -5.29
N THR A 192 -3.52 7.97 -5.38
CA THR A 192 -3.57 8.86 -4.21
C THR A 192 -5.00 9.17 -3.83
N PHE A 193 -5.28 9.21 -2.53
CA PHE A 193 -6.54 9.67 -1.96
C PHE A 193 -6.29 10.80 -0.98
N THR A 194 -7.27 11.69 -0.86
CA THR A 194 -7.38 12.65 0.23
C THR A 194 -8.34 12.14 1.31
N ALA A 195 -8.13 12.53 2.56
CA ALA A 195 -9.07 12.19 3.63
C ALA A 195 -10.46 12.76 3.33
N GLY A 196 -11.48 11.91 3.34
CA GLY A 196 -12.86 12.22 2.93
C GLY A 196 -13.23 11.67 1.55
N ASP A 197 -12.27 11.23 0.75
CA ASP A 197 -12.54 10.61 -0.56
C ASP A 197 -13.39 9.36 -0.41
N VAL A 198 -14.23 9.10 -1.40
CA VAL A 198 -15.18 7.98 -1.38
C VAL A 198 -14.83 6.99 -2.49
N LEU A 199 -14.31 5.83 -2.10
CA LEU A 199 -13.99 4.72 -2.99
C LEU A 199 -15.23 3.87 -3.25
N THR A 200 -15.51 3.57 -4.52
CA THR A 200 -16.47 2.54 -4.92
C THR A 200 -15.89 1.64 -6.00
N LEU A 201 -16.27 0.37 -6.00
CA LEU A 201 -16.07 -0.56 -7.11
C LEU A 201 -17.36 -0.61 -7.92
N ARG A 202 -17.28 -0.46 -9.25
CA ARG A 202 -18.46 -0.42 -10.12
C ARG A 202 -18.33 -1.40 -11.27
N ASN A 203 -19.46 -2.00 -11.63
CA ASN A 203 -19.60 -2.66 -12.92
C ASN A 203 -19.59 -1.58 -14.01
N ILE A 204 -18.70 -1.70 -14.99
CA ILE A 204 -18.55 -0.77 -16.12
C ILE A 204 -18.86 -1.43 -17.46
N ASP A 205 -19.35 -2.67 -17.44
CA ASP A 205 -19.85 -3.39 -18.61
C ASP A 205 -21.36 -3.68 -18.44
N GLY A 206 -21.94 -4.44 -19.35
CA GLY A 206 -23.34 -4.86 -19.32
C GLY A 206 -23.76 -5.56 -18.03
N ASN A 207 -25.03 -5.93 -17.96
CA ASN A 207 -25.61 -6.54 -16.76
C ASN A 207 -24.88 -7.84 -16.38
N THR A 208 -24.56 -7.99 -15.11
CA THR A 208 -23.84 -9.15 -14.57
C THR A 208 -24.39 -9.56 -13.22
N VAL A 209 -24.08 -10.78 -12.79
CA VAL A 209 -24.43 -11.32 -11.47
C VAL A 209 -23.15 -11.76 -10.79
N LEU A 210 -22.81 -11.17 -9.65
CA LEU A 210 -21.72 -11.66 -8.82
C LEU A 210 -22.19 -12.88 -8.02
N GLN A 211 -21.48 -13.99 -8.13
CA GLN A 211 -21.76 -15.24 -7.41
C GLN A 211 -20.66 -15.54 -6.40
N ASN A 212 -21.01 -16.25 -5.33
CA ASN A 212 -20.03 -16.81 -4.42
C ASN A 212 -19.24 -17.91 -5.15
N SER A 213 -17.92 -18.01 -4.91
CA SER A 213 -17.12 -19.09 -5.50
C SER A 213 -17.67 -20.45 -5.03
N VAL A 214 -18.34 -21.21 -5.91
CA VAL A 214 -18.81 -22.57 -5.61
C VAL A 214 -18.20 -23.63 -6.54
N SER A 215 -17.61 -24.62 -5.86
CA SER A 215 -17.29 -26.01 -6.25
C SER A 215 -15.83 -26.33 -6.63
N GLY A 216 -15.15 -27.05 -5.72
CA GLY A 216 -14.00 -27.92 -6.03
C GLY A 216 -12.70 -27.68 -5.25
N ALA A 217 -12.45 -26.48 -4.71
CA ALA A 217 -11.17 -26.17 -4.09
C ALA A 217 -11.29 -25.24 -2.86
N GLY A 218 -11.71 -25.78 -1.70
CA GLY A 218 -11.63 -25.07 -0.41
C GLY A 218 -12.50 -23.80 -0.30
N PRO A 219 -12.50 -23.13 0.87
CA PRO A 219 -13.44 -22.03 1.12
C PRO A 219 -12.94 -20.71 0.53
N ALA A 220 -13.62 -20.22 -0.51
CA ALA A 220 -13.83 -18.80 -0.76
C ALA A 220 -15.34 -18.59 -0.95
N VAL A 221 -16.01 -18.02 0.05
CA VAL A 221 -17.49 -17.84 0.09
C VAL A 221 -17.86 -16.41 -0.32
N VAL A 222 -16.95 -15.69 -0.99
CA VAL A 222 -17.12 -14.26 -1.31
C VAL A 222 -17.50 -14.06 -2.77
N SER A 223 -18.35 -13.07 -3.03
CA SER A 223 -18.76 -12.64 -4.38
C SER A 223 -17.93 -11.46 -4.87
N ALA A 224 -17.45 -10.64 -3.93
CA ALA A 224 -16.54 -9.53 -4.15
C ALA A 224 -15.64 -9.30 -2.93
N SER A 225 -14.42 -8.83 -3.16
CA SER A 225 -13.53 -8.35 -2.10
C SER A 225 -12.72 -7.14 -2.56
N LEU A 226 -12.37 -6.31 -1.59
CA LEU A 226 -11.52 -5.15 -1.74
C LEU A 226 -10.47 -5.15 -0.63
N VAL A 227 -9.21 -5.03 -1.03
CA VAL A 227 -8.05 -4.87 -0.17
C VAL A 227 -7.46 -3.49 -0.41
N ILE A 228 -7.33 -2.71 0.66
CA ILE A 228 -6.86 -1.33 0.64
C ILE A 228 -5.60 -1.26 1.49
N GLU A 229 -4.47 -0.95 0.86
CA GLU A 229 -3.17 -0.89 1.52
C GLU A 229 -2.59 0.51 1.39
N LYS A 230 -2.38 1.19 2.52
CA LYS A 230 -1.70 2.50 2.52
C LYS A 230 -0.19 2.27 2.47
N ILE A 231 0.46 2.84 1.47
CA ILE A 231 1.88 2.61 1.16
C ILE A 231 2.75 3.87 1.27
N ALA A 232 2.15 5.06 1.27
CA ALA A 232 2.84 6.33 1.53
C ALA A 232 1.89 7.39 2.10
#